data_AF-A0A920BBF6-F1
#
_entry.id   AF-A0A920BBF6-F1
#
_cell.length_a   1.000
_cell.length_b   1.000
_cell.length_c   1.000
_cell.angle_alpha   90.00
_cell.angle_beta   90.00
_cell.angle_gamma   90.00
#
_symmetry.space_group_name_H-M   'P 1'
#
loop_
_entity.id
_entity.type
_entity.pdbx_description
1 polymer ?
#
loop_
_entity_poly.entity_id
_entity_poly.type
_entity_poly.pdbx_seq_one_letter_code
_entity_poly.pdbx_strand_id
1 'polypeptide(L)'
;MAYEISLLIVMGISITAGLSLNLITGFCGQISLGHAAFMGIGAYTSALMTKNGFPFFPSLAAGMLLAGIAGFFCWFIQPQGAA
;
A
#
# COMPACT_ATOMS: atom_id res chain seq x y z
N MET A 1 -28.50 9.23 16.36
CA MET A 1 -28.31 9.81 15.01
C MET A 1 -26.86 9.86 14.53
N ALA A 2 -25.84 10.19 15.35
CA ALA A 2 -24.45 10.26 14.87
C ALA A 2 -23.83 8.91 14.45
N TYR A 3 -24.26 7.80 15.07
CA TYR A 3 -23.77 6.45 14.75
C TYR A 3 -24.17 6.01 13.33
N GLU A 4 -25.43 6.23 12.95
CA GLU A 4 -25.93 5.86 11.62
C GLU A 4 -25.22 6.64 10.50
N ILE A 5 -24.92 7.91 10.74
CA ILE A 5 -24.13 8.73 9.80
C ILE A 5 -22.70 8.19 9.68
N SER A 6 -22.05 7.83 10.78
CA SER A 6 -20.70 7.26 10.76
C SER A 6 -20.65 5.93 10.00
N LEU A 7 -21.67 5.07 10.20
CA LEU A 7 -21.82 3.83 9.44
C LEU A 7 -22.06 4.10 7.95
N LEU A 8 -22.92 5.08 7.59
CA LEU A 8 -23.18 5.46 6.21
C LEU A 8 -21.91 5.97 5.51
N ILE A 9 -21.10 6.77 6.20
CA ILE A 9 -19.82 7.27 5.70
C ILE A 9 -18.84 6.12 5.45
N VAL A 10 -18.66 5.21 6.41
CA VAL A 10 -17.77 4.05 6.26
C VAL A 10 -18.23 3.11 5.15
N MET A 11 -19.54 2.87 5.04
CA MET A 11 -20.11 2.08 3.95
C MET A 11 -19.86 2.75 2.60
N GLY A 12 -20.08 4.06 2.47
CA GLY A 12 -19.81 4.82 1.24
C GLY A 12 -18.35 4.75 0.80
N ILE A 13 -17.42 4.97 1.73
CA ILE A 13 -15.97 4.87 1.45
C ILE A 13 -15.60 3.46 1.00
N SER A 14 -16.12 2.43 1.68
CA SER A 14 -15.81 1.02 1.36
C SER A 14 -16.36 0.60 0.00
N ILE A 15 -17.55 1.08 -0.38
CA ILE A 15 -18.16 0.83 -1.69
C ILE A 15 -17.35 1.52 -2.80
N THR A 16 -16.99 2.80 -2.63
CA THR A 16 -16.16 3.51 -3.62
C THR A 16 -14.78 2.87 -3.77
N ALA A 17 -14.14 2.50 -2.65
CA ALA A 17 -12.85 1.81 -2.68
C ALA A 17 -12.93 0.43 -3.36
N GLY A 18 -13.99 -0.34 -3.06
CA GLY A 18 -14.26 -1.63 -3.70
C GLY A 18 -14.57 -1.50 -5.19
N LEU A 19 -15.30 -0.46 -5.60
CA LEU A 19 -15.60 -0.17 -7.00
C LEU A 19 -14.31 0.22 -7.75
N SER A 20 -13.49 1.12 -7.21
CA SER A 20 -12.21 1.48 -7.80
C SER A 20 -11.28 0.26 -7.93
N LEU A 21 -11.26 -0.62 -6.93
CA LEU A 21 -10.51 -1.87 -6.97
C LEU A 21 -11.05 -2.83 -8.06
N ASN A 22 -12.38 -2.95 -8.16
CA ASN A 22 -13.04 -3.78 -9.16
C ASN A 22 -12.79 -3.24 -10.58
N LEU A 23 -12.71 -1.92 -10.74
CA LEU A 23 -12.35 -1.28 -12.01
C LEU A 23 -10.89 -1.55 -12.39
N ILE A 24 -9.93 -1.39 -11.46
CA ILE A 24 -8.51 -1.63 -11.74
C ILE A 24 -8.26 -3.13 -12.01
N THR A 25 -8.88 -4.01 -11.22
CA THR A 25 -8.74 -5.47 -11.39
C THR A 25 -9.48 -5.97 -12.63
N GLY A 26 -10.62 -5.36 -12.97
CA GLY A 26 -11.48 -5.77 -14.07
C GLY A 26 -11.16 -5.17 -15.44
N PHE A 27 -10.67 -3.93 -15.51
CA PHE A 27 -10.37 -3.22 -16.77
C PHE A 27 -8.88 -3.04 -17.06
N CYS A 28 -7.99 -3.23 -16.09
CA CYS A 28 -6.53 -3.16 -16.30
C CYS A 28 -5.80 -4.44 -15.87
N GLY A 29 -6.51 -5.47 -15.40
CA GLY A 29 -5.92 -6.74 -14.95
C GLY A 29 -4.97 -6.63 -13.75
N GLN A 30 -4.87 -5.46 -13.10
CA GLN A 30 -3.86 -5.19 -12.08
C GLN A 30 -4.44 -5.43 -10.67
N ILE A 31 -3.90 -6.41 -9.94
CA ILE A 31 -4.27 -6.61 -8.54
C ILE A 31 -3.71 -5.45 -7.70
N SER A 32 -4.55 -4.79 -6.89
CA SER A 32 -4.11 -3.78 -5.92
C SER A 32 -3.40 -4.43 -4.71
N LEU A 33 -2.17 -4.92 -4.94
CA LEU A 33 -1.27 -5.44 -3.91
C LEU A 33 -0.45 -4.33 -3.23
N GLY A 34 -0.53 -3.09 -3.73
CA GLY A 34 0.38 -2.00 -3.36
C GLY A 34 0.37 -1.65 -1.87
N HIS A 35 -0.81 -1.56 -1.25
CA HIS A 35 -0.90 -1.08 0.13
C HIS A 35 -0.23 -2.04 1.12
N ALA A 36 -0.51 -3.35 1.00
CA ALA A 36 0.09 -4.36 1.86
C ALA A 36 1.58 -4.60 1.54
N ALA A 37 1.94 -4.58 0.24
CA ALA A 37 3.33 -4.80 -0.19
C ALA A 37 4.26 -3.67 0.30
N PHE A 38 3.86 -2.40 0.14
CA PHE A 38 4.68 -1.26 0.59
C PHE A 38 4.72 -1.12 2.10
N MET A 39 3.60 -1.40 2.79
CA MET A 39 3.57 -1.42 4.25
C MET A 39 4.51 -2.49 4.82
N GLY A 40 4.52 -3.70 4.25
CA GLY A 40 5.42 -4.78 4.68
C GLY A 40 6.90 -4.47 4.50
N ILE A 41 7.28 -3.94 3.32
CA ILE A 41 8.68 -3.63 3.00
C ILE A 41 9.22 -2.48 3.85
N GLY A 42 8.42 -1.42 4.03
CA GLY A 42 8.79 -0.28 4.86
C GLY A 42 8.89 -0.64 6.35
N ALA A 43 7.93 -1.42 6.87
CA ALA A 43 7.94 -1.87 8.26
C ALA A 43 9.09 -2.83 8.56
N TYR A 44 9.37 -3.79 7.69
CA TYR A 44 10.48 -4.73 7.86
C TYR A 44 11.83 -4.03 7.89
N THR A 45 12.05 -3.10 6.96
CA THR A 45 13.28 -2.30 6.89
C THR A 45 13.45 -1.43 8.15
N SER A 46 12.39 -0.75 8.57
CA SER A 46 12.41 0.10 9.77
C SER A 46 12.64 -0.74 11.04
N ALA A 47 12.05 -1.93 11.14
CA ALA A 47 12.23 -2.85 12.25
C ALA A 47 13.66 -3.41 12.33
N LEU A 48 14.25 -3.79 11.19
CA LEU A 48 15.63 -4.29 11.14
C LEU A 48 16.64 -3.22 11.56
N MET A 49 16.46 -1.98 11.10
CA MET A 49 17.36 -0.86 11.42
C MET A 49 17.20 -0.41 12.89
N THR A 50 15.98 -0.45 13.42
CA THR A 50 15.70 -0.16 14.83
C THR A 50 16.29 -1.24 15.74
N LYS A 51 16.29 -2.51 15.32
CA LYS A 51 16.95 -3.61 16.05
C LYS A 51 18.47 -3.45 16.15
N ASN A 52 19.09 -2.74 15.19
CA ASN A 52 20.52 -2.42 15.20
C ASN A 52 20.88 -1.15 16.01
N GLY A 53 19.92 -0.56 16.73
CA GLY A 53 20.19 0.56 17.67
C GLY A 53 20.25 1.95 17.04
N PHE A 54 19.82 2.11 15.78
CA PHE A 54 19.74 3.44 15.15
C PHE A 54 18.50 4.23 15.62
N PRO A 55 18.59 5.58 15.67
CA PRO A 55 17.45 6.43 16.03
C PRO A 55 16.28 6.30 15.04
N PHE A 56 15.06 6.56 15.51
CA PHE A 56 13.80 6.36 14.78
C PHE A 56 13.71 7.11 13.44
N PHE A 57 14.29 8.31 13.36
CA PHE A 57 14.24 9.13 12.15
C PHE A 57 14.99 8.52 10.95
N PRO A 58 16.27 8.10 11.08
CA PRO A 58 16.98 7.46 9.97
C PRO A 58 16.48 6.06 9.63
N SER A 59 15.96 5.29 10.59
CA SER A 59 15.34 3.98 10.29
C SER A 59 14.06 4.13 9.47
N LEU A 60 13.25 5.14 9.76
CA LEU A 60 12.07 5.49 8.97
C LEU A 60 12.44 5.95 7.55
N ALA A 61 13.42 6.84 7.41
CA ALA A 61 13.88 7.34 6.12
C ALA A 61 14.44 6.20 5.23
N ALA A 62 15.21 5.28 5.82
CA ALA A 62 15.70 4.09 5.13
C ALA A 62 14.56 3.15 4.70
N GLY A 63 13.54 2.97 5.55
CA GLY A 63 12.33 2.21 5.20
C GLY A 63 11.54 2.81 4.05
N MET A 64 11.39 4.14 4.02
CA MET A 64 10.74 4.85 2.91
C MET A 64 11.52 4.71 1.61
N LEU A 65 12.85 4.84 1.65
CA LEU A 65 13.71 4.68 0.47
C LEU A 65 13.64 3.25 -0.09
N LEU A 66 13.75 2.23 0.76
CA LEU A 66 13.66 0.83 0.34
C LEU A 66 12.28 0.45 -0.20
N ALA A 67 11.21 0.94 0.43
CA ALA A 67 9.85 0.76 -0.09
C ALA A 67 9.68 1.44 -1.47
N GLY A 68 10.26 2.63 -1.66
CA GLY A 68 10.25 3.34 -2.94
C GLY A 68 11.01 2.59 -4.04
N ILE A 69 12.21 2.08 -3.75
CA ILE A 69 13.01 1.30 -4.71
C ILE A 69 12.30 -0.01 -5.07
N ALA A 70 11.75 -0.72 -4.08
CA ALA A 70 11.03 -1.95 -4.31
C ALA A 70 9.75 -1.72 -5.15
N GLY A 71 9.06 -0.60 -4.95
CA GLY A 71 7.94 -0.19 -5.80
C GLY A 71 8.35 0.13 -7.23
N PHE A 72 9.46 0.83 -7.42
CA PHE A 72 10.01 1.08 -8.76
C PHE A 72 10.39 -0.21 -9.48
N PHE A 73 10.97 -1.18 -8.77
CA PHE A 73 11.33 -2.47 -9.36
C PHE A 73 10.10 -3.36 -9.63
N CYS A 74 9.13 -3.36 -8.71
CA CYS A 74 7.86 -4.07 -8.86
C CYS A 74 7.05 -3.55 -10.06
N TRP A 75 7.10 -2.24 -10.32
CA TRP A 75 6.52 -1.63 -11.52
C TRP A 75 7.07 -2.25 -12.82
N PHE A 76 8.36 -2.62 -12.83
CA PHE A 76 8.99 -3.23 -14.02
C PHE A 76 8.64 -4.72 -14.21
N ILE A 77 8.20 -5.41 -13.15
CA ILE A 77 7.85 -6.83 -13.19
C ILE A 77 6.40 -7.04 -13.64
N GLN A 78 5.52 -6.05 -13.46
CA GLN A 78 4.13 -6.19 -13.90
C GLN A 78 4.09 -6.21 -15.44
N PRO A 79 3.60 -7.30 -16.08
CA PRO A 79 3.42 -7.32 -17.52
C PRO A 79 2.43 -6.21 -17.90
N GLN A 80 2.89 -5.22 -18.65
CA GLN A 80 2.12 -4.02 -19.07
C GLN A 80 1.02 -4.36 -20.10
N GLY A 81 0.76 -5.64 -20.34
CA GLY A 81 -0.17 -6.13 -21.35
C GLY A 81 -0.62 -7.54 -21.03
N ALA A 82 -1.70 -7.66 -20.28
CA ALA A 82 -2.60 -8.82 -20.33
C ALA A 82 -4.01 -8.36 -19.95
N ALA A 83 -4.67 -7.77 -20.96
CA ALA A 83 -6.11 -7.50 -21.10
C ALA A 83 -6.82 -6.70 -20.01
#